data_AF-A0A453N4X2-F1
#
_entry.id   AF-A0A453N4X2-F1
#
_cell.length_a   1.000
_cell.length_b   1.000
_cell.length_c   1.000
_cell.angle_alpha   90.00
_cell.angle_beta   90.00
_cell.angle_gamma   90.00
#
_symmetry.space_group_name_H-M   'P 1'
#
loop_
_entity.id
_entity.type
_entity.pdbx_description
1 polymer ?
#
loop_
_entity_poly.entity_id
_entity_poly.type
_entity_poly.pdbx_seq_one_letter_code
_entity_poly.pdbx_strand_id
1 'polypeptide(L)'
;WQIIGIVVADTHDNAKAAANKVNVKYSELPAILSIEEAIKAGSFHPHTTRCLSKGDVELCFASNTCDKVIEGEVQVGGQEHFYMEPQCTLVWPVDSGNEIHMISSTQAPHTHQKYVANVLGLPLSKVVCKTKRIGGGFGGKETRSVIFAAAASVASYCLRRPVKIVLDRDVDMMTTGQRHSFL
;
A
#
# COMPACT_ATOMS: atom_id res chain seq x y z
N TRP A 1 0.62 -2.67 -9.35
CA TRP A 1 0.46 -1.59 -10.33
C TRP A 1 0.60 -0.23 -9.66
N GLN A 2 1.40 0.65 -10.25
CA GLN A 2 1.65 1.99 -9.71
C GLN A 2 0.59 2.98 -10.20
N ILE A 3 0.07 3.79 -9.28
CA ILE A 3 -0.92 4.84 -9.58
C ILE A 3 -0.19 6.04 -10.19
N ILE A 4 -0.63 6.50 -11.37
CA ILE A 4 -0.06 7.67 -12.07
C ILE A 4 -0.86 8.93 -11.75
N GLY A 5 -2.18 8.80 -11.64
CA GLY A 5 -3.09 9.90 -11.31
C GLY A 5 -4.48 9.37 -10.99
N ILE A 6 -5.38 10.29 -10.63
CA ILE A 6 -6.80 10.01 -10.42
C ILE A 6 -7.65 10.89 -11.32
N VAL A 7 -8.79 10.35 -11.76
CA VAL A 7 -9.81 11.12 -12.49
C VAL A 7 -10.96 11.41 -11.53
N VAL A 8 -11.42 12.66 -11.52
CA VAL A 8 -12.53 13.12 -10.69
C VAL A 8 -13.70 13.51 -11.60
N ALA A 9 -14.88 12.99 -11.30
CA ALA A 9 -16.12 13.31 -12.00
C ALA A 9 -17.28 13.40 -11.01
N ASP A 10 -18.45 13.79 -11.51
CA ASP A 10 -19.71 13.86 -10.77
C ASP A 10 -20.26 12.47 -10.37
N THR A 11 -19.98 11.45 -11.17
CA THR A 11 -20.34 10.05 -10.90
C THR A 11 -19.14 9.11 -11.01
N HIS A 12 -19.23 7.97 -10.32
CA HIS A 12 -18.20 6.93 -10.36
C HIS A 12 -18.00 6.37 -11.78
N ASP A 13 -19.11 6.13 -12.51
CA ASP A 13 -19.06 5.60 -13.87
C ASP A 13 -18.41 6.58 -14.84
N ASN A 14 -18.71 7.88 -14.72
CA ASN A 14 -18.05 8.92 -15.51
C ASN A 14 -16.54 8.98 -15.22
N ALA A 15 -16.15 8.87 -13.95
CA ALA A 15 -14.73 8.86 -13.57
C ALA A 15 -14.00 7.66 -14.19
N LYS A 16 -14.59 6.46 -14.14
CA LYS A 16 -14.03 5.25 -14.77
C LYS A 16 -13.96 5.36 -16.29
N ALA A 17 -15.04 5.80 -16.92
CA ALA A 17 -15.08 5.97 -18.37
C ALA A 17 -14.03 6.99 -18.86
N ALA A 18 -13.80 8.06 -18.09
CA ALA A 18 -12.78 9.05 -18.39
C ALA A 18 -11.36 8.55 -18.08
N ALA A 19 -11.15 7.80 -16.99
CA ALA A 19 -9.85 7.19 -16.67
C ALA A 19 -9.38 6.22 -17.77
N ASN A 20 -10.29 5.44 -18.35
CA ASN A 20 -9.99 4.52 -19.46
C ASN A 20 -9.61 5.21 -20.78
N LYS A 21 -9.84 6.53 -20.88
CA LYS A 21 -9.45 7.34 -22.06
C LYS A 21 -8.10 8.03 -21.89
N VAL A 22 -7.49 7.97 -20.71
CA VAL A 22 -6.17 8.55 -20.46
C VAL A 22 -5.12 7.73 -21.18
N ASN A 23 -4.39 8.35 -22.10
CA ASN A 23 -3.29 7.71 -22.83
C ASN A 23 -1.96 8.09 -22.17
N VAL A 24 -1.22 7.09 -21.72
CA VAL A 24 0.12 7.25 -21.15
C VAL A 24 1.12 6.57 -22.08
N LYS A 25 2.16 7.30 -22.47
CA LYS A 25 3.28 6.77 -23.25
C LYS A 25 4.41 6.35 -22.30
N TYR A 26 4.92 5.15 -22.49
CA TYR A 26 6.01 4.59 -21.70
C TYR A 26 7.22 4.29 -22.58
N SER A 27 8.40 4.36 -21.97
CA SER A 27 9.62 3.74 -22.49
C SER A 27 9.96 2.59 -21.57
N GLU A 28 10.12 1.39 -22.12
CA GLU A 28 10.43 0.20 -21.33
C GLU A 28 11.83 0.28 -20.72
N LEU A 29 11.95 -0.19 -19.49
CA LEU A 29 13.20 -0.30 -18.76
C LEU A 29 13.35 -1.75 -18.25
N PRO A 30 14.58 -2.24 -18.03
CA PRO A 30 14.79 -3.56 -17.45
C PRO A 30 14.07 -3.71 -16.10
N ALA A 31 13.33 -4.80 -15.93
CA ALA A 31 12.57 -5.09 -14.72
C ALA A 31 13.18 -6.27 -13.94
N ILE A 32 13.06 -6.21 -12.61
CA ILE A 32 13.40 -7.30 -11.68
C ILE A 32 12.07 -7.74 -11.05
N LEU A 33 11.66 -8.97 -11.29
CA LEU A 33 10.32 -9.46 -10.94
C LEU A 33 10.33 -10.63 -9.94
N SER A 34 11.41 -11.42 -9.91
CA SER A 34 11.58 -12.55 -9.00
C SER A 34 12.60 -12.27 -7.88
N ILE A 35 12.54 -13.09 -6.81
CA ILE A 35 13.49 -13.00 -5.70
C ILE A 35 14.90 -13.36 -6.18
N GLU A 36 15.02 -14.35 -7.05
CA GLU A 36 16.25 -14.83 -7.66
C GLU A 36 16.91 -13.75 -8.54
N GLU A 37 16.13 -13.05 -9.37
CA GLU A 37 16.63 -11.90 -10.14
C GLU A 37 17.13 -10.78 -9.22
N ALA A 38 16.41 -10.50 -8.13
CA ALA A 38 16.81 -9.49 -7.16
C ALA A 38 18.14 -9.86 -6.46
N ILE A 39 18.31 -11.14 -6.08
CA ILE A 39 19.56 -11.66 -5.52
C ILE A 39 20.70 -11.51 -6.53
N LYS A 40 20.49 -11.94 -7.78
CA LYS A 40 21.50 -11.86 -8.84
C LYS A 40 21.92 -10.41 -9.15
N ALA A 41 20.98 -9.47 -9.04
CA ALA A 41 21.22 -8.05 -9.28
C ALA A 41 21.74 -7.30 -8.03
N GLY A 42 21.81 -7.94 -6.86
CA GLY A 42 22.12 -7.26 -5.59
C GLY A 42 21.08 -6.21 -5.19
N SER A 43 19.83 -6.35 -5.66
CA SER A 43 18.76 -5.36 -5.51
C SER A 43 17.97 -5.60 -4.22
N PHE A 44 18.53 -5.15 -3.09
CA PHE A 44 17.90 -5.25 -1.77
C PHE A 44 17.43 -3.90 -1.23
N HIS A 45 16.45 -3.93 -0.33
CA HIS A 45 16.17 -2.75 0.49
C HIS A 45 17.38 -2.47 1.40
N PRO A 46 17.84 -1.22 1.49
CA PRO A 46 19.02 -0.90 2.28
C PRO A 46 18.76 -1.12 3.78
N HIS A 47 19.76 -1.61 4.49
CA HIS A 47 19.73 -1.83 5.95
C HIS A 47 18.64 -2.80 6.44
N THR A 48 18.20 -3.75 5.61
CA THR A 48 17.18 -4.74 6.00
C THR A 48 17.72 -6.14 6.33
N THR A 49 19.03 -6.39 6.16
CA THR A 49 19.61 -7.69 6.52
C THR A 49 19.48 -7.93 8.02
N ARG A 50 18.85 -9.06 8.38
CA ARG A 50 18.69 -9.51 9.76
C ARG A 50 19.31 -10.89 9.90
N CYS A 51 20.11 -11.10 10.94
CA CYS A 51 20.68 -12.40 11.28
C CYS A 51 20.54 -12.61 12.79
N LEU A 52 20.09 -13.80 13.16
CA LEU A 52 20.07 -14.28 14.54
C LEU A 52 20.89 -15.56 14.58
N SER A 53 21.97 -15.58 15.35
CA SER A 53 22.81 -16.75 15.54
C SER A 53 22.88 -17.13 17.02
N LYS A 54 23.00 -18.44 17.29
CA LYS A 54 23.12 -18.97 18.65
C LYS A 54 23.97 -20.24 18.63
N GLY A 55 25.01 -20.28 19.46
CA GLY A 55 25.98 -21.38 19.48
C GLY A 55 26.95 -21.33 18.30
N ASP A 56 27.71 -22.42 18.14
CA ASP A 56 28.69 -22.57 17.05
C ASP A 56 28.19 -23.67 16.09
N VAL A 57 27.55 -23.23 15.00
CA VAL A 57 26.98 -24.13 13.99
C VAL A 57 28.08 -24.83 13.20
N GLU A 58 29.19 -24.13 12.91
CA GLU A 58 30.32 -24.68 12.16
C GLU A 58 31.00 -25.80 12.93
N LEU A 59 31.19 -25.61 14.25
CA LEU A 59 31.74 -26.67 15.10
C LEU A 59 30.84 -27.90 15.13
N CYS A 60 29.52 -27.74 15.20
CA CYS A 60 28.57 -28.86 15.15
C CYS A 60 28.66 -29.67 13.85
N PHE A 61 28.81 -29.00 12.70
CA PHE A 61 29.01 -29.68 11.42
C PHE A 61 30.38 -30.36 11.35
N ALA A 62 31.43 -29.74 11.91
CA ALA A 62 32.78 -30.28 11.91
C ALA A 62 32.99 -31.45 12.90
N SER A 63 32.22 -31.52 13.98
CA SER A 63 32.43 -32.49 15.06
C SER A 63 32.01 -33.93 14.73
N ASN A 64 31.50 -34.22 13.52
CA ASN A 64 30.95 -35.53 13.12
C ASN A 64 29.89 -36.07 14.11
N THR A 65 29.28 -35.19 14.91
CA THR A 65 28.22 -35.53 15.85
C THR A 65 26.84 -35.59 15.18
N CYS A 66 26.74 -35.13 13.93
CA CYS A 66 25.51 -35.18 13.15
C CYS A 66 25.41 -36.52 12.41
N ASP A 67 24.41 -37.34 12.75
CA ASP A 67 24.18 -38.63 12.07
C ASP A 67 23.78 -38.45 10.59
N LYS A 68 23.09 -37.34 10.27
CA LYS A 68 22.61 -37.00 8.93
C LYS A 68 22.60 -35.50 8.72
N VAL A 69 22.88 -35.08 7.50
CA VAL A 69 22.72 -33.70 7.01
C VAL A 69 21.71 -33.73 5.86
N ILE A 70 20.74 -32.81 5.90
CA ILE A 70 19.69 -32.68 4.89
C ILE A 70 19.67 -31.23 4.42
N GLU A 71 19.70 -31.04 3.11
CA GLU A 71 19.67 -29.73 2.45
C GLU A 71 18.45 -29.65 1.54
N GLY A 72 17.89 -28.45 1.40
CA GLY A 72 16.75 -28.19 0.54
C GLY A 72 16.29 -26.73 0.62
N GLU A 73 15.43 -26.36 -0.33
CA GLU A 73 14.84 -25.02 -0.44
C GLU A 73 13.31 -25.13 -0.42
N VAL A 74 12.64 -24.08 0.08
CA VAL A 74 11.17 -24.04 0.17
C VAL A 74 10.67 -22.68 -0.28
N GLN A 75 9.86 -22.68 -1.34
CA GLN A 75 9.20 -21.48 -1.82
C GLN A 75 7.77 -21.36 -1.25
N VAL A 76 7.41 -20.16 -0.81
CA VAL A 76 6.07 -19.83 -0.32
C VAL A 76 5.53 -18.62 -1.07
N GLY A 77 4.40 -18.80 -1.76
CA GLY A 77 3.75 -17.74 -2.54
C GLY A 77 3.14 -16.62 -1.70
N GLY A 78 2.84 -15.50 -2.37
CA GLY A 78 2.11 -14.39 -1.78
C GLY A 78 0.63 -14.71 -1.51
N GLN A 79 -0.04 -13.81 -0.79
CA GLN A 79 -1.45 -13.97 -0.42
C GLN A 79 -2.15 -12.62 -0.34
N GLU A 80 -3.22 -12.47 -1.12
CA GLU A 80 -4.12 -11.31 -1.04
C GLU A 80 -4.94 -11.33 0.26
N HIS A 81 -5.16 -10.15 0.84
CA HIS A 81 -5.94 -9.96 2.07
C HIS A 81 -7.41 -10.31 1.86
N PHE A 82 -7.94 -9.93 0.70
CA PHE A 82 -9.31 -10.20 0.28
C PHE A 82 -10.38 -9.79 1.30
N TYR A 83 -10.17 -8.67 1.99
CA TYR A 83 -11.20 -8.05 2.84
C TYR A 83 -12.48 -7.79 2.03
N MET A 84 -13.65 -8.02 2.62
CA MET A 84 -14.92 -7.95 1.89
C MET A 84 -15.28 -6.53 1.45
N GLU A 85 -14.93 -5.52 2.25
CA GLU A 85 -15.04 -4.11 1.88
C GLU A 85 -13.72 -3.66 1.22
N PRO A 86 -13.70 -3.28 -0.08
CA PRO A 86 -12.50 -2.71 -0.72
C PRO A 86 -11.98 -1.44 -0.02
N GLN A 87 -10.83 -0.93 -0.45
CA GLN A 87 -10.33 0.36 0.01
C GLN A 87 -11.34 1.46 -0.32
N CYS A 88 -11.68 2.26 0.69
CA CYS A 88 -12.60 3.37 0.52
C CYS A 88 -12.27 4.54 1.45
N THR A 89 -12.54 5.74 0.95
CA THR A 89 -12.39 6.99 1.70
C THR A 89 -13.36 8.04 1.17
N LEU A 90 -13.92 8.83 2.08
CA LEU A 90 -14.69 10.03 1.77
C LEU A 90 -14.00 11.19 2.47
N VAL A 91 -13.63 12.21 1.71
CA VAL A 91 -12.94 13.40 2.19
C VAL A 91 -13.76 14.64 1.84
N TRP A 92 -13.78 15.64 2.72
CA TRP A 92 -14.43 16.92 2.43
C TRP A 92 -13.73 18.08 3.15
N PRO A 93 -13.73 19.28 2.55
CA PRO A 93 -13.23 20.47 3.21
C PRO A 93 -14.25 21.00 4.21
N VAL A 94 -13.75 21.67 5.24
CA VAL A 94 -14.49 22.39 6.26
C VAL A 94 -13.83 23.74 6.48
N ASP A 95 -14.49 24.63 7.24
CA ASP A 95 -13.96 25.96 7.56
C ASP A 95 -13.49 26.72 6.31
N SER A 96 -14.36 26.83 5.31
CA SER A 96 -14.07 27.49 4.02
C SER A 96 -12.87 26.91 3.24
N GLY A 97 -12.45 25.67 3.55
CA GLY A 97 -11.30 25.01 2.91
C GLY A 97 -10.04 24.97 3.76
N ASN A 98 -10.07 25.50 4.98
CA ASN A 98 -8.91 25.49 5.88
C ASN A 98 -8.72 24.17 6.63
N GLU A 99 -9.74 23.32 6.66
CA GLU A 99 -9.73 22.03 7.35
C GLU A 99 -10.15 20.90 6.43
N ILE A 100 -9.59 19.71 6.63
CA ILE A 100 -9.94 18.50 5.90
C ILE A 100 -10.45 17.45 6.87
N HIS A 101 -11.68 17.00 6.65
CA HIS A 101 -12.27 15.89 7.36
C HIS A 101 -12.38 14.69 6.44
N MET A 102 -12.15 13.50 6.99
CA MET A 102 -12.31 12.26 6.24
C MET A 102 -12.91 11.14 7.08
N ILE A 103 -13.65 10.27 6.40
CA ILE A 103 -14.02 8.95 6.89
C ILE A 103 -13.36 7.93 5.98
N SER A 104 -12.45 7.14 6.54
CA SER A 104 -11.66 6.16 5.79
C SER A 104 -11.83 4.77 6.38
N SER A 105 -11.89 3.76 5.50
CA SER A 105 -11.71 2.37 5.90
C SER A 105 -10.22 2.10 6.08
N THR A 106 -9.72 2.28 7.30
CA THR A 106 -8.29 2.19 7.64
C THR A 106 -8.08 1.59 9.03
N GLN A 107 -6.96 0.88 9.21
CA GLN A 107 -6.50 0.43 10.53
C GLN A 107 -5.63 1.50 11.22
N ALA A 108 -5.17 2.53 10.50
CA ALA A 108 -4.30 3.57 11.03
C ALA A 108 -4.78 4.99 10.69
N PRO A 109 -5.84 5.50 11.37
CA PRO A 109 -6.33 6.87 11.17
C PRO A 109 -5.26 7.95 11.41
N HIS A 110 -4.33 7.73 12.34
CA HIS A 110 -3.22 8.64 12.61
C HIS A 110 -2.27 8.78 11.40
N THR A 111 -2.03 7.68 10.68
CA THR A 111 -1.20 7.69 9.47
C THR A 111 -1.92 8.46 8.37
N HIS A 112 -3.23 8.27 8.21
CA HIS A 112 -4.04 9.05 7.27
C HIS A 112 -3.96 10.55 7.54
N GLN A 113 -4.17 10.94 8.79
CA GLN A 113 -4.03 12.34 9.22
C GLN A 113 -2.66 12.90 8.84
N LYS A 114 -1.57 12.17 9.17
CA LYS A 114 -0.20 12.62 8.93
C LYS A 114 0.13 12.81 7.46
N TYR A 115 -0.21 11.83 6.62
CA TYR A 115 0.11 11.89 5.19
C TYR A 115 -0.76 12.92 4.45
N VAL A 116 -2.04 13.04 4.79
CA VAL A 116 -2.90 14.06 4.20
C VAL A 116 -2.45 15.46 4.59
N ALA A 117 -2.13 15.69 5.87
CA ALA A 117 -1.57 16.96 6.32
C ALA A 117 -0.28 17.31 5.56
N ASN A 118 0.62 16.33 5.38
CA ASN A 118 1.86 16.52 4.65
C ASN A 118 1.63 16.86 3.17
N VAL A 119 0.80 16.10 2.47
CA VAL A 119 0.53 16.30 1.03
C VAL A 119 -0.16 17.63 0.75
N LEU A 120 -1.01 18.11 1.66
CA LEU A 120 -1.70 19.40 1.53
C LEU A 120 -0.92 20.58 2.12
N GLY A 121 0.20 20.34 2.80
CA GLY A 121 0.93 21.39 3.52
C GLY A 121 0.15 21.98 4.71
N LEU A 122 -0.76 21.22 5.32
CA LEU A 122 -1.58 21.66 6.45
C LEU A 122 -0.98 21.21 7.78
N PRO A 123 -1.21 21.94 8.89
CA PRO A 123 -0.95 21.43 10.23
C PRO A 123 -1.79 20.18 10.53
N LEU A 124 -1.26 19.25 11.33
CA LEU A 124 -1.99 18.04 11.74
C LEU A 124 -3.34 18.36 12.40
N SER A 125 -3.43 19.47 13.15
CA SER A 125 -4.65 19.93 13.80
C SER A 125 -5.77 20.31 12.83
N LYS A 126 -5.45 20.56 11.55
CA LYS A 126 -6.40 20.89 10.49
C LYS A 126 -6.88 19.68 9.69
N VAL A 127 -6.44 18.47 10.06
CA VAL A 127 -6.83 17.23 9.41
C VAL A 127 -7.45 16.27 10.43
N VAL A 128 -8.66 15.80 10.15
CA VAL A 128 -9.40 14.88 11.02
C VAL A 128 -9.75 13.61 10.26
N CYS A 129 -9.20 12.47 10.69
CA CYS A 129 -9.56 11.14 10.15
C CYS A 129 -10.41 10.35 11.15
N LYS A 130 -11.57 9.88 10.71
CA LYS A 130 -12.46 9.03 11.51
C LYS A 130 -12.62 7.67 10.85
N THR A 131 -12.68 6.63 11.68
CA THR A 131 -13.02 5.26 11.25
C THR A 131 -14.01 4.69 12.25
N LYS A 132 -15.22 4.33 11.78
CA LYS A 132 -16.25 3.74 12.66
C LYS A 132 -16.11 2.21 12.73
N ARG A 133 -16.00 1.56 11.57
CA ARG A 133 -15.77 0.13 11.39
C ARG A 133 -15.13 -0.09 10.02
N ILE A 134 -14.53 -1.26 9.82
CA ILE A 134 -13.97 -1.68 8.52
C ILE A 134 -14.48 -3.10 8.19
N GLY A 135 -14.80 -3.35 6.92
CA GLY A 135 -15.25 -4.67 6.44
C GLY A 135 -14.09 -5.63 6.15
N GLY A 136 -13.21 -5.82 7.14
CA GLY A 136 -11.95 -6.55 7.02
C GLY A 136 -10.77 -5.63 6.67
N GLY A 137 -9.57 -6.02 7.08
CA GLY A 137 -8.33 -5.26 6.84
C GLY A 137 -7.10 -6.16 6.74
N PHE A 138 -6.87 -7.03 7.74
CA PHE A 138 -5.82 -8.07 7.75
C PHE A 138 -4.39 -7.53 7.49
N GLY A 139 -4.12 -6.26 7.81
CA GLY A 139 -2.86 -5.57 7.52
C GLY A 139 -2.89 -4.74 6.24
N GLY A 140 -3.69 -5.14 5.25
CA GLY A 140 -3.83 -4.43 3.96
C GLY A 140 -4.44 -3.03 4.09
N LYS A 141 -5.04 -2.68 5.23
CA LYS A 141 -5.58 -1.34 5.52
C LYS A 141 -4.77 -0.55 6.54
N GLU A 142 -3.61 -1.05 6.96
CA GLU A 142 -2.72 -0.37 7.90
C GLU A 142 -1.96 0.78 7.23
N THR A 143 -1.27 0.51 6.13
CA THR A 143 -0.46 1.51 5.43
C THR A 143 -0.95 1.78 4.02
N ARG A 144 -1.46 0.77 3.31
CA ARG A 144 -1.77 0.84 1.88
C ARG A 144 -3.00 1.68 1.57
N SER A 145 -3.91 1.83 2.53
CA SER A 145 -5.12 2.65 2.44
C SER A 145 -4.83 4.16 2.35
N VAL A 146 -3.65 4.61 2.80
CA VAL A 146 -3.33 6.05 2.92
C VAL A 146 -3.20 6.76 1.58
N ILE A 147 -2.75 6.05 0.55
CA ILE A 147 -2.52 6.64 -0.79
C ILE A 147 -3.84 7.14 -1.39
N PHE A 148 -4.94 6.44 -1.15
CA PHE A 148 -6.27 6.81 -1.63
C PHE A 148 -6.83 8.00 -0.85
N ALA A 149 -6.61 8.03 0.48
CA ALA A 149 -6.98 9.17 1.30
C ALA A 149 -6.21 10.43 0.90
N ALA A 150 -4.91 10.32 0.65
CA ALA A 150 -4.09 11.44 0.16
C ALA A 150 -4.60 11.95 -1.21
N ALA A 151 -4.80 11.06 -2.18
CA ALA A 151 -5.29 11.44 -3.51
C ALA A 151 -6.68 12.10 -3.46
N ALA A 152 -7.62 11.52 -2.71
CA ALA A 152 -8.95 12.11 -2.52
C ALA A 152 -8.88 13.47 -1.82
N SER A 153 -7.95 13.65 -0.87
CA SER A 153 -7.76 14.91 -0.17
C SER A 153 -7.24 16.02 -1.06
N VAL A 154 -6.29 15.73 -1.95
CA VAL A 154 -5.81 16.71 -2.97
C VAL A 154 -6.98 17.15 -3.85
N ALA A 155 -7.72 16.20 -4.42
CA ALA A 155 -8.88 16.50 -5.25
C ALA A 155 -9.93 17.33 -4.50
N SER A 156 -10.25 16.94 -3.26
CA SER A 156 -11.24 17.61 -2.42
C SER A 156 -10.81 19.05 -2.08
N TYR A 157 -9.53 19.24 -1.76
CA TYR A 157 -8.95 20.53 -1.43
C TYR A 157 -8.98 21.49 -2.64
N CYS A 158 -8.54 21.02 -3.82
CA CYS A 158 -8.52 21.84 -5.03
C CYS A 158 -9.93 22.21 -5.52
N LEU A 159 -10.87 21.25 -5.48
CA LEU A 159 -12.22 21.46 -5.98
C LEU A 159 -13.16 22.13 -4.98
N ARG A 160 -12.73 22.25 -3.71
CA ARG A 160 -13.55 22.67 -2.57
C ARG A 160 -14.87 21.90 -2.47
N ARG A 161 -14.81 20.60 -2.75
CA ARG A 161 -15.97 19.70 -2.76
C ARG A 161 -15.65 18.38 -2.07
N PRO A 162 -16.66 17.69 -1.51
CA PRO A 162 -16.48 16.32 -1.06
C PRO A 162 -16.03 15.41 -2.22
N VAL A 163 -15.07 14.53 -1.96
CA VAL A 163 -14.57 13.53 -2.91
C VAL A 163 -14.59 12.17 -2.25
N LYS A 164 -15.15 11.18 -2.95
CA LYS A 164 -15.23 9.79 -2.51
C LYS A 164 -14.46 8.91 -3.48
N ILE A 165 -13.61 8.04 -2.93
CA ILE A 165 -12.96 6.94 -3.67
C ILE A 165 -13.44 5.63 -3.04
N VAL A 166 -13.93 4.73 -3.90
CA VAL A 166 -14.19 3.32 -3.58
C VAL A 166 -13.55 2.54 -4.72
N LEU A 167 -12.67 1.60 -4.40
CA LEU A 167 -12.03 0.79 -5.42
C LEU A 167 -12.92 -0.38 -5.83
N ASP A 168 -12.87 -0.70 -7.11
CA ASP A 168 -13.29 -2.02 -7.59
C ASP A 168 -12.28 -3.08 -7.15
N ARG A 169 -12.74 -4.32 -7.03
CA ARG A 169 -11.95 -5.43 -6.48
C ARG A 169 -10.65 -5.68 -7.25
N ASP A 170 -10.72 -5.62 -8.57
CA ASP A 170 -9.57 -5.80 -9.46
C ASP A 170 -8.51 -4.71 -9.25
N VAL A 171 -8.94 -3.44 -9.19
CA VAL A 171 -8.05 -2.30 -8.92
C VAL A 171 -7.44 -2.40 -7.52
N ASP A 172 -8.22 -2.82 -6.54
CA ASP A 172 -7.77 -3.03 -5.15
C ASP A 172 -6.61 -4.05 -5.11
N MET A 173 -6.85 -5.27 -5.59
CA MET A 173 -5.85 -6.35 -5.64
C MET A 173 -4.59 -5.96 -6.43
N MET A 174 -4.76 -5.17 -7.50
CA MET A 174 -3.66 -4.71 -8.32
C MET A 174 -2.75 -3.66 -7.64
N THR A 175 -3.24 -2.91 -6.66
CA THR A 175 -2.58 -1.68 -6.18
C THR A 175 -2.18 -1.72 -4.71
N THR A 176 -2.85 -2.53 -3.89
CA THR A 176 -2.65 -2.54 -2.44
C THR A 176 -1.49 -3.43 -2.01
N GLY A 177 -1.07 -4.38 -2.83
CA GLY A 177 -0.06 -5.36 -2.46
C GLY A 177 -0.61 -6.41 -1.50
N GLN A 178 0.25 -7.37 -1.15
CA GLN A 178 -0.15 -8.64 -0.55
C GLN A 178 0.88 -9.11 0.49
N ARG A 179 0.64 -10.28 1.09
CA ARG A 179 1.67 -10.98 1.89
C ARG A 179 2.92 -11.23 1.01
N HIS A 180 4.09 -10.99 1.60
CA HIS A 180 5.37 -11.23 0.94
C HIS A 180 5.55 -12.72 0.62
N SER A 181 6.05 -13.01 -0.58
CA SER A 181 6.54 -14.34 -0.94
C SER A 181 7.91 -14.58 -0.31
N PHE A 182 8.26 -15.85 -0.08
CA PHE A 182 9.54 -16.28 0.47
C PHE A 182 10.19 -17.32 -0.44
N LEU A 183 11.53 -17.24 -0.50
CA LEU A 183 12.45 -18.22 -1.08
C LEU A 183 13.37 -18.72 0.05
#